data_AF-A0A3M1ME33-F1
#
_entry.id   AF-A0A3M1ME33-F1
#
_cell.length_a   1.000
_cell.length_b   1.000
_cell.length_c   1.000
_cell.angle_alpha   90.00
_cell.angle_beta   90.00
_cell.angle_gamma   90.00
#
_symmetry.space_group_name_H-M   'P 1'
#
loop_
_entity.id
_entity.type
_entity.pdbx_description
1 polymer ?
#
loop_
_entity_poly.entity_id
_entity_poly.type
_entity_poly.pdbx_seq_one_letter_code
_entity_poly.pdbx_strand_id
1 'polypeptide(L)'
;MQETLAEPAARVGRRGWTLALAALAGLGLSFAQPPWGLWPLVFPAVAALAFMHGRAGAQQAGWLGLAAGTAYFGAGLYWIAEAFFVDAARHGWMAPFAVLFMAVGMALFWALPFRIAARHPTRPALQPLWLAALWAAAEFARANILTGFPWALSAYAWVETPLAQVASLIGPHGLGLVTLLAACALALPGRRL
;
A
#
# COMPACT_ATOMS: atom_id res chain seq x y z
N MET A 1 -24.51 -7.93 37.11
CA MET A 1 -24.62 -6.74 36.23
C MET A 1 -23.35 -5.91 36.38
N GLN A 2 -22.26 -6.34 35.74
CA GLN A 2 -20.98 -5.62 35.68
C GLN A 2 -20.52 -5.62 34.22
N GLU A 3 -21.25 -4.90 33.39
CA GLU A 3 -20.91 -4.72 31.98
C GLU A 3 -20.14 -3.40 31.78
N THR A 4 -18.93 -3.55 31.25
CA THR A 4 -18.48 -2.79 30.08
C THR A 4 -18.13 -1.31 30.26
N LEU A 5 -17.16 -0.99 31.13
CA LEU A 5 -16.44 0.30 31.10
C LEU A 5 -14.95 0.16 30.73
N ALA A 6 -14.58 -0.87 29.97
CA ALA A 6 -13.24 -0.96 29.36
C ALA A 6 -13.12 0.04 28.19
N GLU A 7 -12.75 1.25 28.63
CA GLU A 7 -12.27 2.50 28.05
C GLU A 7 -12.18 2.69 26.52
N PRO A 8 -12.83 3.75 25.97
CA PRO A 8 -12.60 4.21 24.60
C PRO A 8 -11.13 4.59 24.31
N ALA A 9 -10.38 5.04 25.32
CA ALA A 9 -8.95 5.40 25.20
C ALA A 9 -8.09 4.20 24.74
N ALA A 10 -8.34 3.00 25.28
CA ALA A 10 -7.62 1.78 24.90
C ALA A 10 -7.94 1.29 23.47
N ARG A 11 -9.08 1.70 22.89
CA ARG A 11 -9.43 1.41 21.49
C ARG A 11 -8.81 2.43 20.53
N VAL A 12 -8.76 3.70 20.93
CA VAL A 12 -8.10 4.77 20.16
C VAL A 12 -6.59 4.52 20.08
N GLY A 13 -5.93 4.17 21.20
CA GLY A 13 -4.50 3.87 21.23
C GLY A 13 -4.11 2.68 20.33
N ARG A 14 -4.88 1.58 20.36
CA ARG A 14 -4.66 0.42 19.49
C ARG A 14 -4.86 0.73 18.00
N ARG A 15 -5.83 1.58 17.66
CA ARG A 15 -6.05 2.04 16.28
C ARG A 15 -4.87 2.88 15.77
N GLY A 16 -4.38 3.82 16.58
CA GLY A 16 -3.22 4.66 16.24
C GLY A 16 -1.97 3.85 15.93
N TRP A 17 -1.63 2.89 16.80
CA TRP A 17 -0.48 1.99 16.57
C TRP A 17 -0.62 1.14 15.31
N THR A 18 -1.82 0.65 15.01
CA THR A 18 -2.03 -0.16 13.80
C THR A 18 -1.84 0.69 12.53
N LEU A 19 -2.29 1.95 12.52
CA LEU A 19 -2.06 2.86 11.41
C LEU A 19 -0.58 3.23 11.26
N ALA A 20 0.14 3.42 12.37
CA ALA A 20 1.58 3.64 12.36
C ALA A 20 2.34 2.43 11.77
N LEU A 21 1.98 1.21 12.17
CA LEU A 21 2.55 -0.02 11.60
C LEU A 21 2.23 -0.16 10.10
N ALA A 22 1.02 0.23 9.67
CA ALA A 22 0.68 0.27 8.25
C ALA A 22 1.52 1.28 7.47
N ALA A 23 1.74 2.47 8.02
CA ALA A 23 2.62 3.47 7.43
C ALA A 23 4.08 2.97 7.36
N LEU A 24 4.59 2.31 8.40
CA LEU A 24 5.92 1.69 8.40
C LEU A 24 6.05 0.60 7.33
N ALA A 25 5.03 -0.23 7.15
CA ALA A 25 5.00 -1.21 6.05
C ALA A 25 5.00 -0.52 4.68
N GLY A 26 4.23 0.57 4.53
CA GLY A 26 4.25 1.41 3.33
C GLY A 26 5.63 2.01 3.03
N LEU A 27 6.34 2.53 4.04
CA LEU A 27 7.73 2.98 3.90
C LEU A 27 8.65 1.83 3.48
N GLY A 28 8.52 0.66 4.10
CA GLY A 28 9.27 -0.54 3.71
C GLY A 28 9.08 -0.90 2.24
N LEU A 29 7.85 -0.77 1.72
CA LEU A 29 7.59 -0.94 0.28
C LEU A 29 8.26 0.14 -0.56
N SER A 30 8.34 1.38 -0.08
CA SER A 30 9.02 2.45 -0.82
C SER A 30 10.53 2.19 -0.92
N PHE A 31 11.14 1.64 0.14
CA PHE A 31 12.55 1.22 0.11
C PHE A 31 12.81 -0.01 -0.78
N ALA A 32 11.77 -0.77 -1.11
CA ALA A 32 11.90 -1.82 -2.13
C ALA A 32 12.02 -1.25 -3.55
N GLN A 33 11.66 0.01 -3.77
CA GLN A 33 11.76 0.69 -5.06
C GLN A 33 13.18 1.26 -5.27
N PRO A 34 13.57 1.56 -6.53
CA PRO A 34 14.72 2.41 -6.80
C PRO A 34 14.60 3.76 -6.06
N PRO A 35 15.73 4.35 -5.61
CA PRO A 35 17.13 3.92 -5.82
C PRO A 35 17.64 2.88 -4.81
N TRP A 36 16.81 2.45 -3.85
CA TRP A 36 17.27 1.60 -2.74
C TRP A 36 17.26 0.11 -3.10
N GLY A 37 16.28 -0.32 -3.91
CA GLY A 37 16.25 -1.68 -4.47
C GLY A 37 16.15 -2.80 -3.43
N LEU A 38 15.67 -2.52 -2.21
CA LEU A 38 15.53 -3.51 -1.12
C LEU A 38 14.30 -4.41 -1.34
N TRP A 39 14.24 -5.08 -2.50
CA TRP A 39 13.13 -5.92 -2.94
C TRP A 39 12.65 -6.96 -1.90
N PRO A 40 13.50 -7.54 -1.00
CA PRO A 40 13.00 -8.47 0.00
C PRO A 40 11.97 -7.86 0.95
N LEU A 41 11.98 -6.53 1.13
CA LEU A 41 11.00 -5.82 1.98
C LEU A 41 9.56 -5.91 1.46
N VAL A 42 9.36 -6.22 0.18
CA VAL A 42 8.01 -6.39 -0.40
C VAL A 42 7.21 -7.44 0.37
N PHE A 43 7.83 -8.57 0.65
CA PHE A 43 7.17 -9.71 1.29
C PHE A 43 6.70 -9.42 2.72
N PRO A 44 7.55 -9.05 3.68
CA PRO A 44 7.11 -8.76 5.04
C PRO A 44 6.18 -7.55 5.11
N ALA A 45 6.38 -6.52 4.27
CA ALA A 45 5.52 -5.34 4.29
C ALA A 45 4.09 -5.63 3.79
N VAL A 46 3.94 -6.28 2.62
CA VAL A 46 2.62 -6.68 2.11
C VAL A 46 1.97 -7.73 3.01
N ALA A 47 2.74 -8.70 3.52
CA ALA A 47 2.21 -9.71 4.45
C ALA A 47 1.69 -9.07 5.75
N ALA A 48 2.41 -8.09 6.31
CA ALA A 48 1.96 -7.35 7.48
C ALA A 48 0.66 -6.58 7.20
N LEU A 49 0.56 -5.90 6.05
CA LEU A 49 -0.65 -5.19 5.64
C LEU A 49 -1.84 -6.14 5.47
N ALA A 50 -1.63 -7.28 4.81
CA ALA A 50 -2.66 -8.30 4.62
C ALA A 50 -3.11 -8.92 5.95
N PHE A 51 -2.18 -9.17 6.88
CA PHE A 51 -2.50 -9.66 8.22
C PHE A 51 -3.32 -8.67 9.04
N MET A 52 -2.94 -7.38 9.03
CA MET A 52 -3.70 -6.31 9.69
C MET A 52 -5.08 -6.12 9.04
N HIS A 53 -5.16 -6.21 7.70
CA HIS A 53 -6.40 -6.14 6.94
C HIS A 53 -7.39 -7.23 7.34
N GLY A 54 -6.93 -8.49 7.48
CA GLY A 54 -7.78 -9.62 7.88
C GLY A 54 -8.38 -9.50 9.29
N ARG A 55 -7.90 -8.56 10.11
CA ARG A 55 -8.41 -8.26 11.46
C ARG A 55 -9.19 -6.95 11.54
N ALA A 56 -9.24 -6.18 10.45
CA ALA A 56 -9.83 -4.86 10.41
C ALA A 56 -11.27 -4.91 9.88
N GLY A 57 -12.16 -4.14 10.50
CA GLY A 57 -13.44 -3.81 9.88
C GLY A 57 -13.24 -2.92 8.64
N ALA A 58 -14.22 -2.88 7.73
CA ALA A 58 -14.08 -2.19 6.43
C ALA A 58 -13.56 -0.75 6.50
N GLN A 59 -14.05 0.05 7.46
CA GLN A 59 -13.59 1.44 7.61
C GLN A 59 -12.11 1.49 8.02
N GLN A 60 -11.70 0.67 8.98
CA GLN A 60 -10.31 0.58 9.42
C GLN A 60 -9.41 0.05 8.30
N ALA A 61 -9.85 -0.94 7.53
CA ALA A 61 -9.12 -1.45 6.38
C ALA A 61 -8.83 -0.34 5.36
N GLY A 62 -9.81 0.52 5.06
CA GLY A 62 -9.59 1.70 4.22
C GLY A 62 -8.53 2.65 4.78
N TRP A 63 -8.54 2.91 6.09
CA TRP A 63 -7.51 3.72 6.74
C TRP A 63 -6.12 3.07 6.75
N LEU A 64 -6.03 1.74 6.85
CA LEU A 64 -4.76 1.02 6.70
C LEU A 64 -4.18 1.22 5.30
N GLY A 65 -5.00 1.05 4.26
CA GLY A 65 -4.58 1.28 2.87
C GLY A 65 -4.17 2.73 2.63
N LEU A 66 -4.89 3.70 3.23
CA LEU A 66 -4.55 5.12 3.13
C LEU A 66 -3.22 5.44 3.83
N ALA A 67 -3.01 4.96 5.06
CA ALA A 67 -1.80 5.22 5.84
C ALA A 67 -0.57 4.58 5.17
N ALA A 68 -0.68 3.32 4.76
CA ALA A 68 0.37 2.61 4.03
C ALA A 68 0.68 3.27 2.68
N GLY A 69 -0.35 3.57 1.90
CA GLY A 69 -0.19 4.23 0.60
C GLY A 69 0.42 5.62 0.74
N THR A 70 -0.01 6.43 1.71
CA THR A 70 0.50 7.80 1.88
C THR A 70 1.99 7.77 2.22
N ALA A 71 2.41 6.84 3.09
CA ALA A 71 3.81 6.67 3.41
C ALA A 71 4.63 6.13 2.23
N TYR A 72 4.09 5.16 1.49
CA TYR A 72 4.70 4.59 0.28
C TYR A 72 4.91 5.64 -0.82
N PHE A 73 3.85 6.35 -1.21
CA PHE A 73 3.91 7.36 -2.26
C PHE A 73 4.62 8.63 -1.81
N GLY A 74 4.51 9.02 -0.54
CA GLY A 74 5.24 10.18 -0.01
C GLY A 74 6.75 9.98 -0.05
N ALA A 75 7.22 8.79 0.33
CA ALA A 75 8.64 8.44 0.24
C ALA A 75 9.08 8.10 -1.20
N GLY A 76 8.21 7.50 -2.02
CA GLY A 76 8.55 7.09 -3.38
C GLY A 76 8.44 8.20 -4.44
N LEU A 77 7.68 9.26 -4.16
CA LEU A 77 7.44 10.40 -5.06
C LEU A 77 7.99 11.72 -4.49
N TYR A 78 8.90 11.65 -3.51
CA TYR A 78 9.51 12.84 -2.91
C TYR A 78 10.15 13.77 -3.94
N TRP A 79 10.68 13.19 -5.03
CA TRP A 79 11.34 13.90 -6.13
C TRP A 79 10.41 14.89 -6.85
N ILE A 80 9.07 14.78 -6.70
CA ILE A 80 8.14 15.79 -7.23
C ILE A 80 8.43 17.18 -6.65
N ALA A 81 8.98 17.26 -5.44
CA ALA A 81 9.40 18.52 -4.84
C ALA A 81 10.48 19.25 -5.66
N GLU A 82 11.34 18.52 -6.38
CA GLU A 82 12.46 19.09 -7.13
C GLU A 82 11.99 20.05 -8.22
N ALA A 83 10.83 19.78 -8.84
CA ALA A 83 10.23 20.66 -9.83
C ALA A 83 9.89 22.06 -9.28
N PHE A 84 9.58 22.17 -7.98
CA PHE A 84 9.26 23.43 -7.33
C PHE A 84 10.51 24.21 -6.91
N PHE A 85 11.68 23.57 -6.90
CA PHE A 85 12.95 24.20 -6.53
C PHE A 85 13.72 24.79 -7.71
N VAL A 86 13.23 24.63 -8.95
CA VAL A 86 13.79 25.32 -10.13
C VAL A 86 13.68 26.85 -9.98
N ASP A 87 12.54 27.34 -9.47
CA ASP A 87 12.33 28.73 -9.04
C ASP A 87 11.76 28.71 -7.62
N ALA A 88 12.64 28.39 -6.66
CA ALA A 88 12.27 28.19 -5.26
C ALA A 88 11.70 29.46 -4.61
N ALA A 89 12.18 30.65 -5.00
CA ALA A 89 11.70 31.92 -4.46
C ALA A 89 10.21 32.12 -4.75
N ARG A 90 9.75 31.67 -5.92
CA ARG A 90 8.34 31.79 -6.32
C ARG A 90 7.48 30.59 -5.91
N HIS A 91 8.00 29.37 -6.05
CA HIS A 91 7.18 28.14 -5.95
C HIS A 91 7.60 27.18 -4.83
N GLY A 92 8.75 27.37 -4.18
CA GLY A 92 9.31 26.41 -3.23
C GLY A 92 8.38 26.12 -2.04
N TRP A 93 7.59 27.10 -1.61
CA TRP A 93 6.60 26.95 -0.54
C TRP A 93 5.48 25.95 -0.88
N MET A 94 5.23 25.68 -2.17
CA MET A 94 4.20 24.74 -2.64
C MET A 94 4.65 23.28 -2.57
N ALA A 95 5.97 23.02 -2.56
CA ALA A 95 6.55 21.69 -2.62
C ALA A 95 5.99 20.69 -1.58
N PRO A 96 5.93 21.01 -0.26
CA PRO A 96 5.41 20.06 0.73
C PRO A 96 3.94 19.71 0.49
N PHE A 97 3.12 20.67 0.04
CA PHE A 97 1.71 20.45 -0.26
C PHE A 97 1.54 19.61 -1.52
N ALA A 98 2.35 19.85 -2.56
CA ALA A 98 2.32 19.07 -3.79
C ALA A 98 2.65 17.60 -3.52
N VAL A 99 3.72 17.31 -2.76
CA VAL A 99 4.09 15.94 -2.40
C VAL A 99 3.03 15.30 -1.51
N LEU A 100 2.54 16.00 -0.50
CA LEU A 100 1.52 15.47 0.41
C LEU A 100 0.21 15.13 -0.32
N PHE A 101 -0.32 16.07 -1.12
CA PHE A 101 -1.57 15.84 -1.85
C PHE A 101 -1.42 14.79 -2.93
N MET A 102 -0.26 14.72 -3.60
CA MET A 102 0.02 13.64 -4.53
C MET A 102 0.05 12.29 -3.80
N ALA A 103 0.77 12.19 -2.69
CA ALA A 103 0.87 10.96 -1.92
C ALA A 103 -0.49 10.47 -1.41
N VAL A 104 -1.29 11.38 -0.81
CA VAL A 104 -2.64 11.06 -0.34
C VAL A 104 -3.57 10.72 -1.51
N GLY A 105 -3.50 11.47 -2.62
CA GLY A 105 -4.30 11.22 -3.81
C GLY A 105 -4.05 9.84 -4.41
N MET A 106 -2.77 9.43 -4.51
CA MET A 106 -2.40 8.09 -4.96
C MET A 106 -2.78 7.02 -3.92
N ALA A 107 -2.65 7.32 -2.63
CA ALA A 107 -3.04 6.41 -1.55
C ALA A 107 -4.54 6.11 -1.50
N LEU A 108 -5.41 6.97 -2.06
CA LEU A 108 -6.83 6.68 -2.21
C LEU A 108 -7.08 5.44 -3.10
N PHE A 109 -6.22 5.21 -4.10
CA PHE A 109 -6.27 3.98 -4.91
C PHE A 109 -5.89 2.73 -4.11
N TRP A 110 -5.24 2.85 -2.94
CA TRP A 110 -5.02 1.73 -2.02
C TRP A 110 -6.11 1.65 -0.95
N ALA A 111 -6.57 2.79 -0.43
CA ALA A 111 -7.65 2.82 0.57
C ALA A 111 -8.94 2.16 0.06
N LEU A 112 -9.28 2.38 -1.22
CA LEU A 112 -10.50 1.83 -1.82
C LEU A 112 -10.52 0.29 -1.88
N PRO A 113 -9.54 -0.40 -2.52
CA PRO A 113 -9.52 -1.86 -2.56
C PRO A 113 -9.39 -2.48 -1.17
N PHE A 114 -8.64 -1.88 -0.24
CA PHE A 114 -8.59 -2.37 1.14
C PHE A 114 -9.97 -2.36 1.81
N ARG A 115 -10.71 -1.25 1.68
CA ARG A 115 -12.07 -1.14 2.23
C ARG A 115 -13.04 -2.11 1.55
N ILE A 116 -12.99 -2.23 0.22
CA ILE A 116 -13.88 -3.12 -0.55
C ILE A 116 -13.59 -4.58 -0.20
N ALA A 117 -12.32 -4.98 -0.19
CA ALA A 117 -11.91 -6.34 0.14
C ALA A 117 -12.45 -6.75 1.51
N ALA A 118 -12.35 -5.89 2.52
CA ALA A 118 -12.83 -6.16 3.88
C ALA A 118 -14.36 -6.29 4.02
N ARG A 119 -15.15 -5.88 3.03
CA ARG A 119 -16.62 -6.08 3.01
C ARG A 119 -17.05 -7.36 2.30
N HIS A 120 -16.17 -7.92 1.48
CA HIS A 120 -16.54 -9.04 0.64
C HIS A 120 -16.68 -10.32 1.50
N PRO A 121 -17.79 -11.08 1.37
CA PRO A 121 -17.99 -12.33 2.10
C PRO A 121 -17.18 -13.47 1.48
N THR A 122 -15.86 -13.29 1.37
CA THR A 122 -14.93 -14.35 1.02
C THR A 122 -14.66 -15.25 2.23
N ARG A 123 -14.26 -16.50 1.97
CA ARG A 123 -13.76 -17.36 3.06
C ARG A 123 -12.61 -16.63 3.76
N PRO A 124 -12.55 -16.60 5.10
CA PRO A 124 -11.47 -15.90 5.82
C PRO A 124 -10.06 -16.29 5.36
N ALA A 125 -9.88 -17.56 4.99
CA ALA A 125 -8.64 -18.08 4.45
C ALA A 125 -8.24 -17.51 3.09
N LEU A 126 -9.16 -16.96 2.28
CA LEU A 126 -8.86 -16.40 0.96
C LEU A 126 -8.82 -14.85 0.97
N GLN A 127 -9.09 -14.24 2.12
CA GLN A 127 -9.14 -12.79 2.27
C GLN A 127 -7.86 -12.06 1.78
N PRO A 128 -6.64 -12.54 2.08
CA PRO A 128 -5.41 -11.89 1.61
C PRO A 128 -5.26 -11.91 0.08
N LEU A 129 -5.70 -12.99 -0.57
CA LEU A 129 -5.62 -13.13 -2.02
C LEU A 129 -6.65 -12.23 -2.71
N TRP A 130 -7.83 -12.09 -2.11
CA TRP A 130 -8.85 -11.16 -2.58
C TRP A 130 -8.38 -9.70 -2.49
N LEU A 131 -7.71 -9.35 -1.39
CA LEU A 131 -7.05 -8.05 -1.25
C LEU A 131 -6.01 -7.82 -2.36
N ALA A 132 -5.13 -8.79 -2.60
CA ALA A 132 -4.09 -8.68 -3.64
C ALA A 132 -4.68 -8.42 -5.03
N ALA A 133 -5.74 -9.14 -5.41
CA ALA A 133 -6.40 -8.98 -6.70
C ALA A 133 -7.02 -7.58 -6.86
N LEU A 134 -7.75 -7.09 -5.85
CA LEU A 134 -8.35 -5.76 -5.88
C LEU A 134 -7.30 -4.64 -5.84
N TRP A 135 -6.22 -4.85 -5.10
CA TRP A 135 -5.11 -3.91 -5.04
C TRP A 135 -4.42 -3.81 -6.41
N ALA A 136 -4.08 -4.93 -7.05
CA ALA A 136 -3.51 -4.93 -8.40
C ALA A 136 -4.45 -4.27 -9.43
N ALA A 137 -5.76 -4.53 -9.35
CA ALA A 137 -6.75 -3.86 -10.20
C ALA A 137 -6.78 -2.34 -9.98
N ALA A 138 -6.60 -1.89 -8.74
CA ALA A 138 -6.51 -0.47 -8.44
C ALA A 138 -5.19 0.17 -8.92
N GLU A 139 -4.07 -0.56 -8.91
CA GLU A 139 -2.83 -0.09 -9.55
C GLU A 139 -2.97 0.04 -11.06
N PHE A 140 -3.67 -0.91 -11.70
CA PHE A 140 -4.03 -0.79 -13.11
C PHE A 140 -4.95 0.42 -13.35
N ALA A 141 -5.98 0.62 -12.53
CA ALA A 141 -6.87 1.77 -12.65
C ALA A 141 -6.12 3.10 -12.49
N ARG A 142 -5.19 3.19 -11.53
CA ARG A 142 -4.34 4.37 -11.30
C ARG A 142 -3.44 4.70 -12.50
N ALA A 143 -3.05 3.70 -13.28
CA ALA A 143 -2.29 3.89 -14.52
C ALA A 143 -3.12 4.45 -15.69
N ASN A 144 -4.45 4.50 -15.58
CA ASN A 144 -5.34 4.85 -16.70
C ASN A 144 -6.32 5.99 -16.39
N ILE A 145 -6.77 6.14 -15.14
CA ILE A 145 -7.71 7.17 -14.72
C ILE A 145 -7.04 8.55 -14.72
N LEU A 146 -7.78 9.58 -15.17
CA LEU A 146 -7.30 10.99 -15.21
C LEU A 146 -5.96 11.12 -15.95
N THR A 147 -5.85 10.52 -17.14
CA THR A 147 -4.62 10.40 -17.96
C THR A 147 -3.55 9.44 -17.42
N GLY A 148 -3.72 8.95 -16.20
CA GLY A 148 -2.87 7.93 -15.60
C GLY A 148 -1.61 8.47 -14.94
N PHE A 149 -1.21 7.85 -13.83
CA PHE A 149 0.08 8.11 -13.18
C PHE A 149 0.69 6.79 -12.70
N PRO A 150 1.32 5.99 -13.60
CA PRO A 150 1.80 4.64 -13.30
C PRO A 150 3.17 4.61 -12.58
N TRP A 151 3.48 5.61 -11.76
CA TRP A 151 4.70 5.59 -10.94
C TRP A 151 4.56 4.70 -9.72
N ALA A 152 5.69 4.20 -9.21
CA ALA A 152 5.73 3.36 -8.01
C ALA A 152 4.72 2.19 -8.10
N LEU A 153 4.82 1.40 -9.18
CA LEU A 153 4.08 0.15 -9.29
C LEU A 153 4.75 -0.90 -8.39
N SER A 154 3.95 -1.82 -7.83
CA SER A 154 4.48 -2.96 -7.07
C SER A 154 5.56 -3.74 -7.84
N ALA A 155 5.42 -3.86 -9.17
CA ALA A 155 6.40 -4.50 -10.04
C ALA A 155 7.77 -3.83 -10.10
N TYR A 156 7.86 -2.53 -9.80
CA TYR A 156 9.11 -1.78 -9.91
C TYR A 156 10.12 -2.16 -8.83
N ALA A 157 9.69 -2.87 -7.77
CA ALA A 157 10.61 -3.48 -6.80
C ALA A 157 11.59 -4.45 -7.46
N TRP A 158 11.27 -4.98 -8.64
CA TRP A 158 12.09 -5.96 -9.35
C TRP A 158 13.02 -5.36 -10.40
N VAL A 159 12.97 -4.04 -10.65
CA VAL A 159 13.67 -3.38 -11.78
C VAL A 159 15.16 -3.67 -11.81
N GLU A 160 15.81 -3.75 -10.64
CA GLU A 160 17.25 -4.01 -10.51
C GLU A 160 17.59 -5.52 -10.41
N THR A 161 16.61 -6.40 -10.65
CA THR A 161 16.75 -7.85 -10.54
C THR A 161 16.44 -8.53 -11.87
N PRO A 162 16.91 -9.78 -12.10
CA PRO A 162 16.54 -10.53 -13.30
C PRO A 162 15.03 -10.76 -13.46
N LEU A 163 14.25 -10.69 -12.37
CA LEU A 163 12.79 -10.84 -12.40
C LEU A 163 12.10 -9.71 -13.19
N ALA A 164 12.76 -8.55 -13.39
CA ALA A 164 12.23 -7.50 -14.27
C ALA A 164 11.93 -8.02 -15.68
N GLN A 165 12.69 -9.01 -16.17
CA GLN A 165 12.48 -9.57 -17.51
C GLN A 165 11.12 -10.27 -17.66
N VAL A 166 10.51 -10.73 -16.56
CA VAL A 166 9.15 -11.31 -16.59
C VAL A 166 8.11 -10.29 -17.05
N ALA A 167 8.35 -9.00 -16.85
CA ALA A 167 7.46 -7.95 -17.34
C ALA A 167 7.37 -7.92 -18.88
N SER A 168 8.33 -8.48 -19.62
CA SER A 168 8.22 -8.63 -21.08
C SER A 168 7.11 -9.59 -21.51
N LEU A 169 6.74 -10.54 -20.64
CA LEU A 169 5.75 -11.58 -20.93
C LEU A 169 4.34 -11.17 -20.47
N ILE A 170 4.23 -10.60 -19.27
CA ILE A 170 2.94 -10.33 -18.61
C ILE A 170 2.71 -8.85 -18.30
N GLY A 171 3.62 -7.98 -18.73
CA GLY A 171 3.60 -6.55 -18.42
C GLY A 171 3.92 -6.25 -16.95
N PRO A 172 4.11 -4.96 -16.61
CA PRO A 172 4.35 -4.54 -15.23
C PRO A 172 3.13 -4.79 -14.32
N HIS A 173 1.91 -4.66 -14.83
CA HIS A 173 0.70 -4.94 -14.03
C HIS A 173 0.54 -6.42 -13.69
N GLY A 174 0.86 -7.33 -14.64
CA GLY A 174 0.86 -8.76 -14.37
C GLY A 174 1.93 -9.15 -13.35
N LEU A 175 3.15 -8.62 -13.49
CA LEU A 175 4.23 -8.84 -12.53
C LEU A 175 3.86 -8.30 -11.14
N GLY A 176 3.22 -7.13 -11.07
CA GLY A 176 2.72 -6.54 -9.83
C GLY A 176 1.65 -7.42 -9.15
N LEU A 177 0.69 -7.94 -9.93
CA LEU A 177 -0.31 -8.88 -9.43
C LEU A 177 0.31 -10.14 -8.84
N VAL A 178 1.23 -10.79 -9.57
CA VAL A 178 1.93 -11.99 -9.09
C VAL A 178 2.69 -11.71 -7.79
N THR A 179 3.35 -10.55 -7.73
CA THR A 179 4.10 -10.10 -6.54
C THR A 179 3.18 -9.95 -5.33
N LEU A 180 2.06 -9.23 -5.49
CA LEU A 180 1.10 -9.02 -4.42
C LEU A 180 0.44 -10.33 -3.98
N LEU A 181 0.10 -11.22 -4.91
CA LEU A 181 -0.44 -12.55 -4.59
C LEU A 181 0.56 -13.37 -3.77
N ALA A 182 1.83 -13.43 -4.20
CA ALA A 182 2.88 -14.18 -3.52
C ALA A 182 3.11 -13.64 -2.09
N ALA A 183 3.17 -12.32 -1.93
CA ALA A 183 3.39 -11.72 -0.62
C ALA A 183 2.16 -11.82 0.30
N CYS A 184 0.94 -11.63 -0.22
CA CYS A 184 -0.29 -11.84 0.55
C CYS A 184 -0.49 -13.31 0.94
N ALA A 185 0.01 -14.27 0.16
CA ALA A 185 -0.06 -15.69 0.49
C ALA A 185 0.68 -16.01 1.80
N LEU A 186 1.71 -15.24 2.16
CA LEU A 186 2.42 -15.40 3.44
C LEU A 186 1.56 -15.03 4.66
N ALA A 187 0.49 -14.26 4.47
CA ALA A 187 -0.47 -13.90 5.52
C ALA A 187 -1.65 -14.87 5.64
N LEU A 188 -1.68 -15.95 4.84
CA LEU A 188 -2.72 -16.96 4.94
C LEU A 188 -2.67 -17.62 6.33
N PRO A 189 -3.82 -17.80 7.00
CA PRO A 189 -3.84 -18.53 8.27
C PRO A 189 -3.35 -19.96 8.02
N GLY A 190 -2.34 -20.38 8.81
CA GLY A 190 -1.80 -21.73 8.72
C GLY A 190 -2.92 -22.77 8.78
N ARG A 191 -2.89 -23.74 7.86
CA ARG A 191 -3.76 -24.92 7.96
C ARG A 191 -3.40 -25.62 9.27
N ARG A 192 -4.31 -25.64 10.24
CA ARG A 192 -4.27 -26.68 11.27
C ARG A 192 -4.51 -27.99 10.52
N LEU A 193 -3.43 -28.70 10.19
CA LEU A 193 -3.47 -30.10 9.81
C LEU A 193 -3.80 -30.93 11.04
#